data_AF-G8YRH5-F1
#
_entry.id   AF-G8YRH5-F1
#
_cell.length_a   1.000
_cell.length_b   1.000
_cell.length_c   1.000
_cell.angle_alpha   90.00
_cell.angle_beta   90.00
_cell.angle_gamma   90.00
#
_symmetry.space_group_name_H-M   'P 1'
#
loop_
_entity.id
_entity.type
_entity.pdbx_description
1 polymer ?
#
loop_
_entity_poly.entity_id
_entity_poly.type
_entity_poly.pdbx_seq_one_letter_code
_entity_poly.pdbx_strand_id
1 'polypeptide(L)' 'MPNYQLTLSDESKERIAKVLDYSKTIAHYGFIPFVLYLGWSSTPNKPSLFNLLSPLPSA' A
#
# COMPACT_ATOMS: atom_id res chain seq x y z
N MET A 1 -20.22 -17.60 -30.30
CA MET A 1 -19.75 -17.44 -28.91
C MET A 1 -20.25 -16.08 -28.41
N PRO A 2 -21.04 -15.98 -27.33
CA PRO A 2 -21.49 -14.68 -26.83
C PRO A 2 -20.30 -13.93 -26.23
N ASN A 3 -20.02 -12.73 -26.73
CA ASN A 3 -19.07 -11.79 -26.14
C ASN A 3 -19.76 -11.10 -24.97
N TYR A 4 -19.42 -11.47 -23.75
CA TYR A 4 -19.86 -10.75 -22.55
C TYR A 4 -19.01 -9.48 -22.41
N GLN A 5 -19.47 -8.40 -23.04
CA GLN A 5 -18.94 -7.07 -22.77
C GLN A 5 -19.49 -6.61 -21.42
N LEU A 6 -18.61 -6.49 -20.42
CA LEU A 6 -18.93 -5.84 -19.16
C LEU A 6 -19.12 -4.34 -19.42
N THR A 7 -20.35 -3.94 -19.75
CA THR A 7 -20.69 -2.53 -19.95
C THR A 7 -20.94 -1.88 -18.60
N LEU A 8 -19.92 -1.25 -18.04
CA LEU A 8 -20.09 -0.44 -16.83
C LEU A 8 -20.82 0.87 -17.17
N SER A 9 -21.69 1.35 -16.27
CA SER A 9 -22.23 2.70 -16.39
C SER A 9 -21.11 3.74 -16.30
N ASP A 10 -21.27 4.89 -16.93
CA ASP A 10 -20.23 5.93 -16.93
C ASP A 10 -19.93 6.44 -15.51
N GLU A 11 -20.94 6.53 -14.66
CA GLU A 11 -20.78 6.81 -13.22
C GLU A 11 -19.91 5.76 -12.52
N SER A 12 -20.09 4.48 -12.83
CA SER A 12 -19.27 3.41 -12.24
C SER A 12 -17.82 3.50 -12.73
N LYS A 13 -17.61 3.82 -14.01
CA LYS A 13 -16.27 4.02 -14.58
C LYS A 13 -15.55 5.19 -13.90
N GLU A 14 -16.23 6.32 -13.72
CA GLU A 14 -15.66 7.50 -13.07
C GLU A 14 -15.28 7.19 -11.62
N ARG A 15 -16.14 6.51 -10.86
CA ARG A 15 -15.85 6.09 -9.49
C ARG A 15 -14.64 5.17 -9.43
N ILE A 16 -14.54 4.18 -10.32
CA ILE A 16 -13.40 3.27 -10.38
C ILE A 16 -12.11 4.04 -10.72
N ALA A 17 -12.15 4.90 -11.74
CA ALA A 17 -11.00 5.72 -12.11
C ALA A 17 -10.51 6.56 -10.92
N LYS A 18 -11.44 7.21 -10.21
CA LYS A 18 -11.14 8.00 -9.02
C LYS A 18 -10.51 7.17 -7.90
N VAL A 19 -11.04 5.97 -7.62
CA VAL A 19 -10.46 5.05 -6.63
C VAL A 19 -9.05 4.63 -7.04
N LEU A 20 -8.82 4.33 -8.32
CA LEU A 20 -7.52 3.95 -8.84
C LEU A 20 -6.50 5.10 -8.72
N ASP A 21 -6.91 6.33 -8.99
CA ASP A 21 -6.04 7.52 -8.82
C ASP A 21 -5.62 7.71 -7.37
N TYR A 22 -6.54 7.56 -6.41
CA TYR A 22 -6.18 7.57 -5.00
C TYR A 22 -5.30 6.39 -4.61
N SER A 23 -5.59 5.19 -5.12
CA SER A 23 -4.81 3.98 -4.83
C SER A 23 -3.35 4.12 -5.24
N LYS A 24 -3.08 4.80 -6.36
CA LYS A 24 -1.72 5.09 -6.83
C LYS A 24 -0.95 5.92 -5.82
N THR A 25 -1.59 6.96 -5.28
CA THR A 25 -0.98 7.85 -4.28
C THR A 25 -0.73 7.11 -2.98
N ILE A 26 -1.72 6.37 -2.49
CA ILE A 26 -1.61 5.57 -1.25
C ILE A 26 -0.52 4.52 -1.38
N ALA A 27 -0.46 3.79 -2.50
CA ALA A 27 0.57 2.78 -2.70
C ALA A 27 1.97 3.41 -2.76
N HIS A 28 2.14 4.54 -3.47
CA HIS A 28 3.45 5.17 -3.62
C HIS A 28 4.03 5.64 -2.27
N TYR A 29 3.24 6.33 -1.45
CA TYR A 29 3.72 6.86 -0.17
C TYR A 29 3.56 5.87 0.99
N GLY A 30 2.61 4.95 0.90
CA GLY A 30 2.30 3.98 1.94
C GLY A 30 3.15 2.71 1.89
N PHE A 31 3.78 2.38 0.75
CA PHE A 31 4.53 1.13 0.61
C PHE A 31 5.66 0.97 1.64
N ILE A 32 6.54 1.97 1.76
CA ILE A 32 7.68 1.90 2.68
C ILE A 32 7.23 1.81 4.14
N PRO A 33 6.35 2.70 4.65
CA PRO A 33 5.81 2.56 6.01
C PRO A 33 5.15 1.21 6.26
N PHE A 34 4.41 0.68 5.29
CA PHE A 34 3.71 -0.60 5.41
C PHE A 34 4.68 -1.78 5.56
N VAL A 35 5.70 -1.88 4.70
CA VAL A 35 6.70 -2.97 4.80
C VAL A 35 7.49 -2.87 6.11
N LEU A 36 7.86 -1.66 6.55
CA LEU A 36 8.51 -1.44 7.84
C LEU A 36 7.63 -1.91 9.00
N TYR A 37 6.33 -1.61 8.97
CA TYR A 37 5.38 -2.05 9.99
C TYR A 37 5.24 -3.58 10.03
N LEU A 38 5.17 -4.24 8.88
CA LEU A 38 5.10 -5.71 8.82
C LEU A 38 6.36 -6.35 9.42
N GLY A 39 7.55 -5.84 9.08
CA GLY A 39 8.80 -6.34 9.65
C GLY A 39 8.92 -6.09 11.16
N TRP A 40 8.55 -4.89 11.60
CA TRP A 40 8.54 -4.51 13.01
C TRP A 40 7.55 -5.35 13.84
N SER A 41 6.32 -5.55 13.35
CA SER A 41 5.29 -6.32 14.04
C SER A 41 5.60 -7.81 14.16
N SER A 42 6.35 -8.36 13.19
CA SER A 42 6.77 -9.76 13.16
C SER A 42 8.02 -10.03 14.03
N THR A 43 8.71 -9.00 14.52
CA THR A 43 9.94 -9.13 15.29
C THR A 43 9.67 -9.11 16.81
N PRO A 44 10.21 -10.05 17.61
CA PRO A 44 9.97 -10.09 19.06
C PRO A 44 10.42 -8.83 19.82
N ASN A 45 11.58 -8.27 19.43
CA ASN A 45 12.22 -7.14 20.10
C ASN A 45 11.69 -5.75 19.68
N LYS A 46 10.72 -5.67 18.76
CA LYS A 46 10.00 -4.44 18.33
C LYS A 46 10.83 -3.15 18.48
N PRO A 47 11.89 -2.96 17.66
CA PRO A 47 12.84 -1.89 17.85
C PRO A 47 12.18 -0.50 17.81
N SER A 48 12.81 0.49 18.45
CA SER A 48 12.37 1.88 18.33
C SER A 48 12.50 2.38 16.88
N LEU A 49 11.76 3.44 16.53
CA LEU A 49 11.82 4.02 15.17
C LEU A 49 13.24 4.46 14.79
N PHE A 50 13.99 5.02 15.74
CA PHE A 50 15.38 5.41 15.48
C PHE A 50 16.25 4.21 15.12
N ASN A 51 16.14 3.11 15.87
CA ASN A 51 16.90 1.89 15.59
C ASN A 51 16.47 1.22 14.28
N LEU A 52 15.18 1.33 13.92
CA LEU A 52 14.65 0.77 12.67
C LEU A 52 15.17 1.51 11.43
N LEU A 53 15.44 2.81 11.53
CA LEU A 53 15.93 3.66 10.44
C LEU A 53 17.45 3.89 10.47
N SER A 54 18.10 3.57 11.59
CA SER A 54 19.53 3.74 11.77
C SER A 54 20.29 2.69 10.96
N PRO A 55 21.34 3.09 10.21
CA PRO A 55 22.26 2.14 9.59
C PRO A 55 23.26 1.54 10.59
N LEU A 56 23.27 2.01 11.85
CA LEU A 56 24.20 1.58 12.88
C LEU A 56 23.69 0.30 13.57
N PRO A 57 24.59 -0.62 13.98
CA PRO A 57 24.20 -1.78 14.76
C PRO A 57 23.45 -1.36 16.02
N SER A 58 22.28 -1.94 16.24
CA SER A 58 21.56 -1.82 17.52
C SER A 58 22.25 -2.75 18.52
N ALA A 59 22.71 -2.20 19.64
CA ALA A 59 23.35 -2.95 20.74
C ALA A 59 22.35 -3.85 21.48
#